data_AF-A0ABD5W893-F1
#
_entry.id   AF-A0ABD5W893-F1
#
_cell.length_a   1.000
_cell.length_b   1.000
_cell.length_c   1.000
_cell.angle_alpha   90.00
_cell.angle_beta   90.00
_cell.angle_gamma   90.00
#
_symmetry.space_group_name_H-M   'P 1'
#
loop_
_entity.id
_entity.type
_entity.pdbx_description
1 polymer ?
#
loop_
_entity_poly.entity_id
_entity_poly.type
_entity_poly.pdbx_seq_one_letter_code
_entity_poly.pdbx_strand_id
1 'polypeptide(L)'
;MTAYRFRVKFDPDPTSLWRDIVVGADRTIAEFQSAINPAFGLDQGHLWFIGGDEDYWDCAVKYQCPQEYEESLGGDPVLRTERIENAGDVTIGEMTRQLGLEQYDRICYLYDYGDEWRFYGILKEVLSDEPSDTEPIVVKEKGDLINDQYEPSRVDESGPPLPDPLYSVLPETAVPVADLRELEEHEDIVHVIPLLSIETGFGAVCERFAIQFEETGYILENFQPGWQIVEEVDGANKTEEEFLAALADAVREWHAEIAEMSGAMTGQHFGEETVEAMHVELEAELERKGYGHLL
;
A
#
# COMPACT_ATOMS: atom_id res chain seq x y z
N MET A 1 17.14 -21.43 -7.55
CA MET A 1 17.50 -20.01 -7.38
C MET A 1 16.18 -19.29 -7.50
N THR A 2 15.66 -18.85 -6.36
CA THR A 2 14.38 -18.15 -6.27
C THR A 2 14.44 -17.31 -5.01
N ALA A 3 14.34 -15.99 -5.16
CA ALA A 3 14.02 -15.10 -4.06
C ALA A 3 12.66 -14.45 -4.32
N TYR A 4 12.09 -13.89 -3.27
CA TYR A 4 10.80 -13.21 -3.31
C TYR A 4 10.99 -11.79 -2.84
N ARG A 5 10.39 -10.84 -3.56
CA ARG A 5 10.28 -9.46 -3.10
C ARG A 5 8.89 -9.24 -2.53
N PHE A 6 8.82 -8.96 -1.23
CA PHE A 6 7.59 -8.58 -0.56
C PHE A 6 7.57 -7.08 -0.31
N ARG A 7 6.47 -6.40 -0.64
CA ARG A 7 6.18 -5.06 -0.11
C ARG A 7 5.37 -5.22 1.16
N VAL A 8 5.99 -4.96 2.30
CA VAL A 8 5.34 -4.96 3.61
C VAL A 8 4.82 -3.55 3.88
N LYS A 9 3.55 -3.44 4.22
CA LYS A 9 2.86 -2.17 4.50
C LYS A 9 2.33 -2.18 5.92
N PHE A 10 2.39 -1.02 6.59
CA PHE A 10 1.72 -0.81 7.87
C PHE A 10 0.22 -0.62 7.63
N ASP A 11 -0.61 -1.49 8.19
CA ASP A 11 -2.05 -1.56 7.87
C ASP A 11 -2.83 -0.26 8.17
N PRO A 12 -2.56 0.46 9.29
CA PRO A 12 -3.21 1.74 9.57
C PRO A 12 -2.76 2.90 8.68
N ASP A 13 -1.59 2.83 8.04
CA ASP A 13 -1.06 3.88 7.16
C ASP A 13 -0.26 3.29 5.97
N PRO A 14 -0.94 2.57 5.06
CA PRO A 14 -0.29 1.70 4.07
C PRO A 14 0.30 2.46 2.87
N THR A 15 -0.05 3.73 2.70
CA THR A 15 0.46 4.61 1.64
C THR A 15 1.71 5.35 2.10
N SER A 16 1.78 5.71 3.38
CA SER A 16 2.89 6.48 3.92
C SER A 16 4.00 5.60 4.49
N LEU A 17 3.70 4.40 5.01
CA LEU A 17 4.68 3.55 5.70
C LEU A 17 4.77 2.14 5.11
N TRP A 18 5.84 1.88 4.35
CA TRP A 18 6.09 0.57 3.73
C TRP A 18 7.57 0.25 3.46
N ARG A 19 7.90 -1.04 3.32
CA ARG A 19 9.24 -1.57 3.03
C ARG A 19 9.18 -2.65 1.95
N ASP A 20 10.00 -2.54 0.90
CA ASP A 20 10.24 -3.66 -0.03
C ASP A 20 11.40 -4.50 0.51
N ILE A 21 11.13 -5.76 0.80
CA ILE A 21 12.09 -6.71 1.38
C ILE A 21 12.28 -7.87 0.41
N VAL A 22 13.53 -8.13 0.02
CA VAL A 22 13.91 -9.30 -0.78
C VAL A 22 14.39 -10.39 0.16
N VAL A 23 13.88 -11.61 0.02
CA VAL A 23 14.24 -12.77 0.84
C VAL A 23 14.33 -14.04 -0.01
N GLY A 24 15.36 -14.86 0.21
CA GLY A 24 15.55 -16.13 -0.48
C GLY A 24 14.50 -17.19 -0.10
N ALA A 25 14.12 -18.04 -1.05
CA ALA A 25 13.12 -19.09 -0.84
C ALA A 25 13.48 -20.12 0.26
N ASP A 26 14.76 -20.33 0.54
CA ASP A 26 15.25 -21.28 1.55
C ASP A 26 15.36 -20.65 2.95
N ARG A 27 15.12 -19.34 3.08
CA ARG A 27 15.07 -18.64 4.38
C ARG A 27 13.76 -18.94 5.08
N THR A 28 13.83 -18.99 6.40
CA THR A 28 12.67 -19.24 7.27
C THR A 28 11.77 -18.00 7.37
N ILE A 29 10.50 -18.23 7.70
CA ILE A 29 9.56 -17.14 7.99
C ILE A 29 10.07 -16.30 9.18
N ALA A 30 10.67 -16.95 10.19
CA ALA A 30 11.29 -16.25 11.32
C ALA A 30 12.45 -15.33 10.90
N GLU A 31 13.31 -15.76 9.97
CA GLU A 31 14.36 -14.89 9.41
C GLU A 31 13.76 -13.70 8.67
N PHE A 32 12.71 -13.90 7.87
CA PHE A 32 12.02 -12.82 7.18
C PHE A 32 11.42 -11.80 8.17
N GLN A 33 10.70 -12.27 9.19
CA GLN A 33 10.15 -11.41 10.24
C GLN A 33 11.24 -10.66 11.02
N SER A 34 12.41 -11.28 11.21
CA SER A 34 13.55 -10.64 11.89
C SER A 34 14.07 -9.39 11.15
N ALA A 35 13.80 -9.27 9.85
CA ALA A 35 14.09 -8.09 9.05
C ALA A 35 12.92 -7.09 8.98
N ILE A 36 11.68 -7.56 9.11
CA ILE A 36 10.50 -6.67 9.14
C ILE A 36 10.56 -5.73 10.33
N ASN A 37 10.59 -6.26 11.56
CA ASN A 37 10.43 -5.42 12.75
C ASN A 37 11.45 -4.27 12.84
N PRO A 38 12.77 -4.50 12.68
CA PRO A 38 13.74 -3.41 12.70
C PRO A 38 13.51 -2.39 11.59
N ALA A 39 13.00 -2.81 10.42
CA ALA A 39 12.70 -1.92 9.31
C ALA A 39 11.53 -0.96 9.60
N PHE A 40 10.66 -1.31 10.56
CA PHE A 40 9.57 -0.45 11.04
C PHE A 40 9.86 0.17 12.42
N GLY A 41 11.03 -0.07 13.02
CA GLY A 41 11.40 0.46 14.34
C GLY A 41 10.88 -0.37 15.53
N LEU A 42 10.35 -1.56 15.27
CA LEU A 42 9.84 -2.48 16.29
C LEU A 42 10.96 -3.36 16.87
N ASP A 43 10.79 -3.78 18.13
CA ASP A 43 11.66 -4.77 18.75
C ASP A 43 11.28 -6.23 18.39
N GLN A 44 11.87 -7.21 19.07
CA GLN A 44 11.61 -8.64 18.88
C GLN A 44 11.03 -9.28 20.16
N GLY A 45 10.45 -8.45 21.04
CA GLY A 45 10.08 -8.84 22.40
C GLY A 45 8.71 -9.49 22.54
N HIS A 46 7.86 -9.40 21.52
CA HIS A 46 6.46 -9.79 21.60
C HIS A 46 6.12 -10.96 20.67
N LEU A 47 5.00 -11.63 20.95
CA LEU A 47 4.48 -12.72 20.13
C LEU A 47 3.92 -12.20 18.81
N TRP A 48 3.94 -13.07 17.79
CA TRP A 48 3.52 -12.71 16.44
C TRP A 48 3.17 -13.93 15.61
N PHE A 49 2.41 -13.71 14.53
CA PHE A 49 2.21 -14.71 13.49
C PHE A 49 2.15 -14.07 12.11
N ILE A 50 2.42 -14.88 11.07
CA ILE A 50 2.11 -14.57 9.68
C ILE A 50 0.97 -15.49 9.21
N GLY A 51 0.00 -14.95 8.50
CA GLY A 51 -1.15 -15.68 7.96
C GLY A 51 -1.36 -15.43 6.48
N GLY A 52 -2.25 -16.22 5.88
CA GLY A 52 -2.60 -16.11 4.45
C GLY A 52 -3.92 -15.39 4.16
N ASP A 53 -4.65 -14.93 5.18
CA ASP A 53 -5.96 -14.29 5.03
C ASP A 53 -5.91 -12.82 5.48
N GLU A 54 -6.83 -12.00 4.98
CA GLU A 54 -6.99 -10.60 5.36
C GLU A 54 -7.63 -10.45 6.74
N ASP A 55 -8.38 -11.47 7.21
CA ASP A 55 -8.88 -11.54 8.58
C ASP A 55 -7.82 -12.17 9.49
N TYR A 56 -6.82 -11.36 9.87
CA TYR A 56 -5.65 -11.71 10.70
C TYR A 56 -5.94 -12.83 11.72
N TRP A 57 -6.97 -12.66 12.57
CA TRP A 57 -7.29 -13.62 13.63
C TRP A 57 -8.06 -14.86 13.14
N ASP A 58 -8.79 -14.80 12.03
CA ASP A 58 -9.55 -15.92 11.44
C ASP A 58 -8.81 -16.60 10.26
N CYS A 59 -7.49 -16.42 10.18
CA CYS A 59 -6.67 -17.06 9.16
C CYS A 59 -6.71 -18.60 9.25
N ALA A 60 -7.05 -19.25 8.13
CA ALA A 60 -7.08 -20.72 8.03
C ALA A 60 -5.69 -21.37 8.28
N VAL A 61 -4.60 -20.65 7.99
CA VAL A 61 -3.22 -21.06 8.24
C VAL A 61 -2.49 -19.94 8.96
N LYS A 62 -1.80 -20.27 10.06
CA LYS A 62 -0.96 -19.36 10.84
C LYS A 62 0.43 -19.95 11.04
N TYR A 63 1.45 -19.16 10.68
CA TYR A 63 2.85 -19.43 10.96
C TYR A 63 3.23 -18.65 12.21
N GLN A 64 3.19 -19.32 13.36
CA GLN A 64 3.41 -18.71 14.66
C GLN A 64 4.90 -18.56 14.97
N CYS A 65 5.23 -17.54 15.75
CA CYS A 65 6.59 -17.37 16.24
C CYS A 65 7.05 -18.62 17.02
N PRO A 66 8.34 -19.01 16.92
CA PRO A 66 8.83 -20.25 17.52
C PRO A 66 8.54 -20.36 19.03
N GLN A 67 8.62 -19.24 19.75
CA GLN A 67 8.34 -19.19 21.18
C GLN A 67 6.90 -19.60 21.50
N GLU A 68 5.90 -19.02 20.81
CA GLU A 68 4.49 -19.36 21.02
C GLU A 68 4.22 -20.81 20.61
N TYR A 69 4.79 -21.24 19.47
CA TYR A 69 4.57 -22.59 18.97
C TYR A 69 5.07 -23.64 19.96
N GLU A 70 6.28 -23.48 20.50
CA GLU A 70 6.87 -24.39 21.50
C GLU A 70 6.04 -24.45 22.80
N GLU A 71 5.56 -23.29 23.28
CA GLU A 71 4.69 -23.21 24.46
C GLU A 71 3.30 -23.82 24.20
N SER A 72 2.80 -23.72 22.96
CA SER A 72 1.50 -24.22 22.51
C SER A 72 1.44 -25.74 22.30
N LEU A 73 2.57 -26.43 22.21
CA LEU A 73 2.64 -27.91 22.11
C LEU A 73 1.99 -28.64 23.29
N GLY A 74 1.59 -27.92 24.36
CA GLY A 74 0.82 -28.45 25.49
C GLY A 74 -0.70 -28.51 25.30
N GLY A 75 -1.27 -27.97 24.22
CA GLY A 75 -2.72 -27.95 23.94
C GLY A 75 -3.22 -29.13 23.10
N ASP A 76 -4.50 -29.51 23.25
CA ASP A 76 -5.12 -30.63 22.51
C ASP A 76 -5.31 -30.27 21.02
N PRO A 77 -4.62 -30.96 20.08
CA PRO A 77 -4.66 -30.65 18.64
C PRO A 77 -6.05 -30.83 18.00
N VAL A 78 -6.96 -31.56 18.65
CA VAL A 78 -8.26 -31.97 18.09
C VAL A 78 -9.29 -30.84 18.08
N LEU A 79 -9.06 -29.75 18.81
CA LEU A 79 -10.00 -28.62 18.93
C LEU A 79 -9.65 -27.40 18.07
N ARG A 80 -8.54 -27.43 17.33
CA ARG A 80 -8.11 -26.30 16.49
C ARG A 80 -8.65 -26.45 15.07
N THR A 81 -9.46 -25.50 14.63
CA THR A 81 -9.98 -25.39 13.26
C THR A 81 -8.94 -24.84 12.28
N GLU A 82 -7.96 -24.09 12.79
CA GLU A 82 -6.86 -23.48 12.05
C GLU A 82 -5.61 -24.37 12.01
N ARG A 83 -4.88 -24.33 10.88
CA ARG A 83 -3.58 -25.01 10.73
C ARG A 83 -2.49 -24.09 11.27
N ILE A 84 -1.79 -24.55 12.30
CA ILE A 84 -0.70 -23.82 12.94
C ILE A 84 0.63 -24.50 12.63
N GLU A 85 1.62 -23.72 12.16
CA GLU A 85 2.98 -24.19 11.89
C GLU A 85 4.02 -23.28 12.56
N ASN A 86 5.21 -23.84 12.82
CA ASN A 86 6.32 -23.10 13.40
C ASN A 86 7.01 -22.24 12.32
N ALA A 87 7.00 -20.93 12.48
CA ALA A 87 7.67 -20.00 11.55
C ALA A 87 9.19 -20.19 11.49
N GLY A 88 9.81 -20.82 12.49
CA GLY A 88 11.23 -21.16 12.49
C GLY A 88 11.59 -22.39 11.66
N ASP A 89 10.61 -23.24 11.32
CA ASP A 89 10.83 -24.47 10.55
C ASP A 89 10.38 -24.32 9.09
N VAL A 90 9.38 -23.46 8.83
CA VAL A 90 8.82 -23.26 7.49
C VAL A 90 9.63 -22.20 6.74
N THR A 91 10.03 -22.54 5.51
CA THR A 91 10.71 -21.62 4.60
C THR A 91 9.74 -20.72 3.84
N ILE A 92 10.20 -19.57 3.35
CA ILE A 92 9.41 -18.67 2.50
C ILE A 92 8.90 -19.42 1.26
N GLY A 93 9.74 -20.21 0.60
CA GLY A 93 9.35 -20.98 -0.57
C GLY A 93 8.33 -22.08 -0.28
N GLU A 94 8.32 -22.64 0.92
CA GLU A 94 7.26 -23.56 1.38
C GLU A 94 5.97 -22.80 1.66
N MET A 95 6.02 -21.69 2.39
CA MET A 95 4.87 -20.82 2.67
C MET A 95 4.18 -20.39 1.37
N THR A 96 4.93 -19.80 0.44
CA THR A 96 4.43 -19.39 -0.89
C THR A 96 3.71 -20.53 -1.59
N ARG A 97 4.25 -21.75 -1.56
CA ARG A 97 3.63 -22.92 -2.20
C ARG A 97 2.41 -23.44 -1.45
N GLN A 98 2.44 -23.44 -0.12
CA GLN A 98 1.36 -23.93 0.73
C GLN A 98 0.11 -23.04 0.63
N LEU A 99 0.33 -21.72 0.65
CA LEU A 99 -0.71 -20.72 0.48
C LEU A 99 -1.11 -20.54 -0.99
N GLY A 100 -0.29 -21.04 -1.92
CA GLY A 100 -0.52 -20.87 -3.35
C GLY A 100 -0.31 -19.43 -3.81
N LEU A 101 0.59 -18.68 -3.14
CA LEU A 101 0.85 -17.28 -3.46
C LEU A 101 1.41 -17.14 -4.87
N GLU A 102 0.70 -16.38 -5.68
CA GLU A 102 1.14 -15.83 -6.94
C GLU A 102 1.62 -14.39 -6.74
N GLN A 103 2.21 -13.83 -7.79
CA GLN A 103 2.59 -12.42 -7.76
C GLN A 103 1.35 -11.57 -7.46
N TYR A 104 1.51 -10.64 -6.52
CA TYR A 104 0.50 -9.72 -5.96
C TYR A 104 -0.43 -10.30 -4.90
N ASP A 105 -0.31 -11.58 -4.56
CA ASP A 105 -1.01 -12.12 -3.40
C ASP A 105 -0.46 -11.58 -2.09
N ARG A 106 -1.31 -11.61 -1.06
CA ARG A 106 -1.04 -11.03 0.25
C ARG A 106 -0.82 -12.09 1.32
N ILE A 107 0.01 -11.72 2.28
CA ILE A 107 0.09 -12.34 3.60
C ILE A 107 -0.21 -11.27 4.64
N CYS A 108 -0.79 -11.66 5.77
CA CYS A 108 -0.94 -10.79 6.92
C CYS A 108 0.18 -11.07 7.93
N TYR A 109 0.59 -10.04 8.66
CA TYR A 109 1.57 -10.11 9.73
C TYR A 109 1.03 -9.33 10.94
N LEU A 110 0.82 -10.03 12.05
CA LEU A 110 0.39 -9.43 13.30
C LEU A 110 1.50 -9.54 14.33
N TYR A 111 1.94 -8.40 14.84
CA TYR A 111 2.96 -8.28 15.88
C TYR A 111 2.36 -7.69 17.16
N ASP A 112 2.73 -8.27 18.31
CA ASP A 112 2.21 -7.91 19.61
C ASP A 112 0.69 -8.10 19.74
N TYR A 113 0.25 -9.19 20.37
CA TYR A 113 -1.17 -9.47 20.55
C TYR A 113 -1.87 -8.51 21.53
N GLY A 114 -1.11 -7.67 22.25
CA GLY A 114 -1.66 -6.62 23.10
C GLY A 114 -2.03 -5.38 22.31
N ASP A 115 -1.06 -4.83 21.58
CA ASP A 115 -1.19 -3.57 20.82
C ASP A 115 -1.68 -3.79 19.37
N GLU A 116 -1.65 -5.03 18.89
CA GLU A 116 -2.07 -5.48 17.56
C GLU A 116 -1.46 -4.65 16.43
N TRP A 117 -0.13 -4.60 16.37
CA TRP A 117 0.56 -4.00 15.22
C TRP A 117 0.30 -4.85 13.98
N ARG A 118 -0.50 -4.31 13.06
CA ARG A 118 -0.97 -4.98 11.84
C ARG A 118 -0.17 -4.52 10.63
N PHE A 119 0.27 -5.50 9.86
CA PHE A 119 0.94 -5.31 8.60
C PHE A 119 0.43 -6.33 7.60
N TYR A 120 0.60 -6.02 6.31
CA TYR A 120 0.43 -7.01 5.27
C TYR A 120 1.58 -6.95 4.27
N GLY A 121 1.96 -8.11 3.73
CA GLY A 121 3.01 -8.26 2.74
C GLY A 121 2.43 -8.64 1.38
N ILE A 122 2.70 -7.86 0.35
CA ILE A 122 2.33 -8.17 -1.04
C ILE A 122 3.52 -8.83 -1.73
N LEU A 123 3.35 -10.00 -2.34
CA LEU A 123 4.39 -10.63 -3.15
C LEU A 123 4.59 -9.85 -4.47
N LYS A 124 5.47 -8.85 -4.49
CA LYS A 124 5.69 -7.98 -5.66
C LYS A 124 6.33 -8.70 -6.84
N GLU A 125 7.25 -9.63 -6.57
CA GLU A 125 8.04 -10.28 -7.64
C GLU A 125 8.65 -11.60 -7.19
N VAL A 126 8.73 -12.55 -8.13
CA VAL A 126 9.49 -13.79 -7.99
C VAL A 126 10.79 -13.66 -8.77
N LEU A 127 11.91 -13.57 -8.07
CA LEU A 127 13.24 -13.33 -8.64
C LEU A 127 13.92 -14.67 -8.93
N SER A 128 13.82 -15.16 -10.16
CA SER A 128 14.36 -16.47 -10.56
C SER A 128 15.88 -16.54 -10.66
N ASP A 129 16.54 -15.39 -10.80
CA ASP A 129 18.00 -15.30 -10.95
C ASP A 129 18.72 -15.06 -9.62
N GLU A 130 17.98 -14.76 -8.55
CA GLU A 130 18.53 -14.52 -7.22
C GLU A 130 18.75 -15.84 -6.44
N PRO A 131 19.80 -15.93 -5.60
CA PRO A 131 20.04 -17.08 -4.76
C PRO A 131 18.87 -17.38 -3.83
N SER A 132 18.55 -18.68 -3.64
CA SER A 132 17.47 -19.08 -2.73
C SER A 132 17.85 -18.94 -1.26
N ASP A 133 19.13 -18.75 -0.94
CA ASP A 133 19.65 -18.48 0.40
C ASP A 133 19.91 -16.98 0.64
N THR A 134 19.44 -16.08 -0.22
CA THR A 134 19.56 -14.62 -0.01
C THR A 134 18.98 -14.22 1.34
N GLU A 135 19.79 -13.53 2.16
CA GLU A 135 19.32 -12.98 3.45
C GLU A 135 18.26 -11.92 3.22
N PRO A 136 17.27 -11.79 4.12
CA PRO A 136 16.27 -10.74 4.04
C PRO A 136 16.91 -9.35 4.05
N ILE A 137 16.68 -8.55 3.01
CA ILE A 137 17.21 -7.19 2.88
C ILE A 137 16.13 -6.20 2.43
N VAL A 138 16.10 -5.02 3.05
CA VAL A 138 15.27 -3.90 2.58
C VAL A 138 15.93 -3.29 1.35
N VAL A 139 15.19 -3.24 0.24
CA VAL A 139 15.67 -2.70 -1.04
C VAL A 139 15.01 -1.38 -1.42
N LYS A 140 13.83 -1.08 -0.87
CA LYS A 140 13.14 0.21 -0.96
C LYS A 140 12.31 0.47 0.30
N GLU A 141 12.06 1.73 0.61
CA GLU A 141 11.29 2.15 1.79
C GLU A 141 10.59 3.50 1.58
N LYS A 142 9.47 3.72 2.28
CA LYS A 142 8.76 5.01 2.40
C LYS A 142 8.24 5.17 3.83
N GLY A 143 8.29 6.39 4.36
CA GLY A 143 7.78 6.72 5.70
C GLY A 143 8.76 6.49 6.83
N ASP A 144 8.58 7.29 7.88
CA ASP A 144 9.38 7.24 9.09
C ASP A 144 9.11 5.97 9.92
N LEU A 145 10.09 5.61 10.75
CA LEU A 145 9.95 4.49 11.68
C LEU A 145 8.88 4.78 12.73
N ILE A 146 8.30 3.72 13.30
CA ILE A 146 7.43 3.82 14.46
C ILE A 146 8.30 4.25 15.65
N ASN A 147 8.20 5.53 16.02
CA ASN A 147 9.10 6.15 16.99
C ASN A 147 8.82 5.75 18.45
N ASP A 148 7.62 5.26 18.76
CA ASP A 148 7.26 4.75 20.08
C ASP A 148 6.31 3.55 19.96
N GLN A 149 6.86 2.34 20.15
CA GLN A 149 6.14 1.07 20.17
C GLN A 149 5.14 0.97 21.35
N TYR A 150 5.26 1.81 22.38
CA TYR A 150 4.45 1.73 23.61
C TYR A 150 3.58 2.97 23.85
N GLU A 151 3.66 4.00 23.00
CA GLU A 151 2.57 4.96 22.90
C GLU A 151 1.47 4.31 22.06
N PRO A 152 0.20 4.31 22.53
CA PRO A 152 -0.89 3.82 21.72
C PRO A 152 -0.84 4.58 20.41
N SER A 153 -0.89 3.85 19.29
CA SER A 153 -1.03 4.43 17.97
C SER A 153 -2.17 5.43 18.03
N ARG A 154 -1.83 6.71 18.22
CA ARG A 154 -2.69 7.81 17.84
C ARG A 154 -2.68 7.73 16.33
N VAL A 155 -3.53 6.86 15.81
CA VAL A 155 -4.30 7.24 14.65
C VAL A 155 -5.00 8.51 15.11
N ASP A 156 -4.35 9.66 14.95
CA ASP A 156 -5.13 10.86 14.73
C ASP A 156 -6.02 10.44 13.56
N GLU A 157 -7.34 10.37 13.78
CA GLU A 157 -8.36 10.13 12.76
C GLU A 157 -8.40 11.26 11.70
N SER A 158 -7.27 11.93 11.52
CA SER A 158 -6.99 13.00 10.61
C SER A 158 -5.56 12.73 10.15
N GLY A 159 -5.41 12.22 8.93
CA GLY A 159 -4.15 12.42 8.20
C GLY A 159 -3.78 13.91 8.19
N PRO A 160 -2.60 14.29 7.66
CA PRO A 160 -2.24 15.69 7.55
C PRO A 160 -3.44 16.47 6.96
N PRO A 161 -3.90 17.54 7.62
CA PRO A 161 -5.08 18.28 7.17
C PRO A 161 -4.85 18.66 5.72
N LEU A 162 -5.87 18.46 4.88
CA LEU A 162 -5.79 18.86 3.48
C LEU A 162 -5.30 20.32 3.39
N PRO A 163 -4.44 20.65 2.43
CA PRO A 163 -4.00 22.02 2.25
C PRO A 163 -5.21 22.92 1.99
N ASP A 164 -5.15 24.17 2.46
CA ASP A 164 -6.11 25.19 2.01
C ASP A 164 -5.94 25.39 0.49
N PRO A 165 -7.03 25.58 -0.28
CA PRO A 165 -8.41 25.71 0.17
C PRO A 165 -9.17 24.36 0.31
N LEU A 166 -8.56 23.23 -0.01
CA LEU A 166 -9.21 21.91 -0.15
C LEU A 166 -9.96 21.50 1.12
N TYR A 167 -9.36 21.70 2.29
CA TYR A 167 -10.00 21.41 3.58
C TYR A 167 -11.35 22.13 3.76
N SER A 168 -11.49 23.33 3.19
CA SER A 168 -12.68 24.16 3.37
C SER A 168 -13.75 23.96 2.29
N VAL A 169 -13.37 23.42 1.13
CA VAL A 169 -14.25 23.36 -0.06
C VAL A 169 -14.69 21.95 -0.42
N LEU A 170 -13.90 20.92 -0.08
CA LEU A 170 -14.25 19.55 -0.44
C LEU A 170 -15.34 19.00 0.51
N PRO A 171 -16.42 18.42 -0.03
CA PRO A 171 -17.39 17.67 0.76
C PRO A 171 -16.77 16.34 1.23
N GLU A 172 -17.40 15.68 2.19
CA GLU A 172 -16.96 14.35 2.67
C GLU A 172 -17.16 13.22 1.63
N THR A 173 -17.79 13.51 0.49
CA THR A 173 -18.15 12.55 -0.56
C THR A 173 -17.45 12.84 -1.89
N ALA A 174 -17.72 12.01 -2.92
CA ALA A 174 -17.39 12.29 -4.31
C ALA A 174 -17.80 13.71 -4.74
N VAL A 175 -16.97 14.34 -5.58
CA VAL A 175 -17.15 15.71 -6.06
C VAL A 175 -17.48 15.69 -7.57
N PRO A 176 -18.43 16.50 -8.07
CA PRO A 176 -18.64 16.65 -9.50
C PRO A 176 -17.37 17.11 -10.23
N VAL A 177 -17.11 16.54 -11.41
CA VAL A 177 -15.93 16.90 -12.23
C VAL A 177 -15.93 18.39 -12.59
N ALA A 178 -17.11 19.00 -12.75
CA ALA A 178 -17.23 20.43 -13.00
C ALA A 178 -16.70 21.26 -11.82
N ASP A 179 -17.13 20.94 -10.60
CA ASP A 179 -16.75 21.63 -9.37
C ASP A 179 -15.25 21.48 -9.09
N LEU A 180 -14.66 20.31 -9.38
CA LEU A 180 -13.20 20.13 -9.29
C LEU A 180 -12.44 21.06 -10.23
N ARG A 181 -12.92 21.24 -11.47
CA ARG A 181 -12.28 22.15 -12.43
C ARG A 181 -12.44 23.62 -12.03
N GLU A 182 -13.51 23.98 -11.32
CA GLU A 182 -13.69 25.34 -10.78
C GLU A 182 -12.63 25.69 -9.71
N LEU A 183 -11.98 24.69 -9.08
CA LEU A 183 -10.89 24.96 -8.14
C LEU A 183 -9.69 25.65 -8.80
N GLU A 184 -9.50 25.53 -10.10
CA GLU A 184 -8.45 26.25 -10.86
C GLU A 184 -8.71 27.76 -10.95
N GLU A 185 -9.89 28.24 -10.55
CA GLU A 185 -10.15 29.68 -10.41
C GLU A 185 -9.49 30.26 -9.14
N HIS A 186 -9.02 29.40 -8.23
CA HIS A 186 -8.28 29.82 -7.03
C HIS A 186 -6.85 30.21 -7.40
N GLU A 187 -6.33 31.30 -6.80
CA GLU A 187 -5.04 31.88 -7.18
C GLU A 187 -3.83 30.96 -6.95
N ASP A 188 -3.95 30.06 -5.97
CA ASP A 188 -2.88 29.12 -5.58
C ASP A 188 -2.92 27.78 -6.33
N ILE A 189 -3.96 27.52 -7.14
CA ILE A 189 -4.17 26.23 -7.82
C ILE A 189 -3.86 26.39 -9.30
N VAL A 190 -2.86 25.65 -9.78
CA VAL A 190 -2.38 25.73 -11.16
C VAL A 190 -3.10 24.72 -12.05
N HIS A 191 -3.18 23.46 -11.62
CA HIS A 191 -3.86 22.39 -12.35
C HIS A 191 -4.65 21.50 -11.43
N VAL A 192 -5.80 21.05 -11.90
CA VAL A 192 -6.65 20.00 -11.34
C VAL A 192 -6.90 19.00 -12.45
N ILE A 193 -6.65 17.73 -12.12
CA ILE A 193 -6.79 16.59 -13.02
C ILE A 193 -7.77 15.63 -12.37
N PRO A 194 -9.05 15.65 -12.75
CA PRO A 194 -10.01 14.61 -12.37
C PRO A 194 -9.52 13.23 -12.79
N LEU A 195 -9.68 12.23 -11.93
CA LEU A 195 -9.24 10.86 -12.19
C LEU A 195 -10.38 9.87 -11.94
N LEU A 196 -10.47 8.85 -12.80
CA LEU A 196 -11.35 7.69 -12.65
C LEU A 196 -12.80 8.08 -12.33
N SER A 197 -13.34 9.04 -13.07
CA SER A 197 -14.69 9.55 -12.86
C SER A 197 -15.75 8.48 -13.10
N ILE A 198 -16.85 8.61 -12.36
CA ILE A 198 -18.00 7.72 -12.44
C ILE A 198 -19.18 8.51 -12.99
N GLU A 199 -19.75 8.03 -14.10
CA GLU A 199 -20.96 8.61 -14.68
C GLU A 199 -22.19 8.32 -13.82
N THR A 200 -22.88 9.37 -13.40
CA THR A 200 -24.12 9.28 -12.61
C THR A 200 -25.30 9.88 -13.37
N GLY A 201 -26.52 9.71 -12.85
CA GLY A 201 -27.71 10.38 -13.39
C GLY A 201 -27.67 11.91 -13.32
N PHE A 202 -26.68 12.49 -12.63
CA PHE A 202 -26.49 13.92 -12.43
C PHE A 202 -25.19 14.45 -13.06
N GLY A 203 -24.45 13.60 -13.79
CA GLY A 203 -23.15 13.92 -14.41
C GLY A 203 -22.00 13.09 -13.83
N ALA A 204 -20.79 13.33 -14.33
CA ALA A 204 -19.57 12.66 -13.86
C ALA A 204 -19.13 13.20 -12.49
N VAL A 205 -18.82 12.29 -11.58
CA VAL A 205 -18.27 12.58 -10.25
C VAL A 205 -16.94 11.87 -10.05
N CYS A 206 -16.06 12.45 -9.25
CA CYS A 206 -14.75 11.89 -8.92
C CYS A 206 -14.64 11.64 -7.42
N GLU A 207 -14.09 10.49 -7.09
CA GLU A 207 -13.57 10.15 -5.75
C GLU A 207 -12.04 10.27 -5.72
N ARG A 208 -11.43 10.64 -6.85
CA ARG A 208 -9.99 10.64 -7.08
C ARG A 208 -9.63 11.81 -7.98
N PHE A 209 -8.59 12.56 -7.64
CA PHE A 209 -8.05 13.60 -8.51
C PHE A 209 -6.62 13.95 -8.11
N ALA A 210 -5.86 14.49 -9.07
CA ALA A 210 -4.59 15.13 -8.78
C ALA A 210 -4.76 16.66 -8.84
N ILE A 211 -4.00 17.36 -8.01
CA ILE A 211 -4.00 18.82 -7.94
C ILE A 211 -2.58 19.33 -7.80
N GLN A 212 -2.28 20.42 -8.48
CA GLN A 212 -0.99 21.10 -8.48
C GLN A 212 -1.16 22.51 -7.94
N PHE A 213 -0.47 22.82 -6.86
CA PHE A 213 -0.19 24.18 -6.40
C PHE A 213 1.13 24.68 -7.01
N GLU A 214 1.56 25.89 -6.67
CA GLU A 214 2.82 26.45 -7.20
C GLU A 214 4.05 25.59 -6.87
N GLU A 215 4.16 25.09 -5.64
CA GLU A 215 5.35 24.38 -5.15
C GLU A 215 5.08 22.92 -4.75
N THR A 216 3.82 22.51 -4.61
CA THR A 216 3.45 21.17 -4.14
C THR A 216 2.23 20.62 -4.89
N GLY A 217 2.24 19.32 -5.15
CA GLY A 217 1.20 18.63 -5.89
C GLY A 217 0.73 17.45 -5.08
N TYR A 218 -0.54 17.11 -5.20
CA TYR A 218 -1.16 16.06 -4.40
C TYR A 218 -2.00 15.16 -5.28
N ILE A 219 -1.99 13.87 -4.98
CA ILE A 219 -2.98 12.91 -5.45
C ILE A 219 -3.91 12.64 -4.28
N LEU A 220 -5.21 12.88 -4.48
CA LEU A 220 -6.22 12.72 -3.46
C LEU A 220 -7.18 11.58 -3.80
N GLU A 221 -7.59 10.86 -2.75
CA GLU A 221 -8.61 9.83 -2.81
C GLU A 221 -9.62 10.03 -1.69
N ASN A 222 -10.90 9.85 -1.99
CA ASN A 222 -11.97 9.81 -1.01
C ASN A 222 -12.19 8.36 -0.59
N PHE A 223 -11.79 8.03 0.64
CA PHE A 223 -12.04 6.74 1.26
C PHE A 223 -12.56 6.96 2.68
N GLN A 224 -13.59 6.22 3.11
CA GLN A 224 -14.22 6.47 4.42
C GLN A 224 -13.16 6.51 5.54
N PRO A 225 -13.07 7.59 6.33
CA PRO A 225 -14.12 8.60 6.55
C PRO A 225 -14.09 9.89 5.68
N GLY A 226 -13.21 10.05 4.68
CA GLY A 226 -13.18 11.25 3.84
C GLY A 226 -12.03 11.35 2.84
N TRP A 227 -11.67 12.57 2.45
CA TRP A 227 -10.56 12.82 1.53
C TRP A 227 -9.20 12.68 2.22
N GLN A 228 -8.28 11.99 1.56
CA GLN A 228 -6.92 11.75 2.03
C GLN A 228 -5.92 12.04 0.91
N ILE A 229 -4.72 12.49 1.31
CA ILE A 229 -3.58 12.63 0.40
C ILE A 229 -2.92 11.26 0.28
N VAL A 230 -2.87 10.73 -0.93
CA VAL A 230 -2.26 9.42 -1.23
C VAL A 230 -0.80 9.58 -1.65
N GLU A 231 -0.50 10.65 -2.37
CA GLU A 231 0.86 10.99 -2.79
C GLU A 231 1.06 12.50 -2.76
N GLU A 232 2.25 12.93 -2.34
CA GLU A 232 2.70 14.31 -2.38
C GLU A 232 3.91 14.41 -3.33
N VAL A 233 3.83 15.33 -4.28
CA VAL A 233 4.87 15.56 -5.28
C VAL A 233 5.48 16.93 -5.04
N ASP A 234 6.78 16.95 -4.75
CA ASP A 234 7.54 18.18 -4.57
C ASP A 234 7.78 18.86 -5.92
N GLY A 235 7.33 20.10 -6.06
CA GLY A 235 7.54 20.96 -7.22
C GLY A 235 8.72 21.91 -7.06
N ALA A 236 9.37 21.96 -5.89
CA ALA A 236 10.44 22.91 -5.61
C ALA A 236 11.57 22.77 -6.65
N ASN A 237 11.89 23.90 -7.31
CA ASN A 237 12.89 24.01 -8.38
C ASN A 237 12.51 23.36 -9.73
N LYS A 238 11.26 22.96 -9.94
CA LYS A 238 10.75 22.56 -11.25
C LYS A 238 10.05 23.74 -11.94
N THR A 239 10.08 23.78 -13.26
CA THR A 239 9.13 24.61 -14.02
C THR A 239 7.73 24.03 -13.89
N GLU A 240 6.70 24.83 -14.16
CA GLU A 240 5.30 24.39 -14.12
C GLU A 240 5.06 23.11 -14.93
N GLU A 241 5.64 23.02 -16.12
CA GLU A 241 5.50 21.88 -17.03
C GLU A 241 6.27 20.65 -16.54
N GLU A 242 7.51 20.82 -16.06
CA GLU A 242 8.27 19.72 -15.43
C GLU A 242 7.58 19.20 -14.18
N PHE A 243 6.89 20.08 -13.46
CA PHE A 243 6.12 19.70 -12.29
C PHE A 243 4.85 18.94 -12.67
N LEU A 244 4.09 19.45 -13.65
CA LEU A 244 2.91 18.76 -14.16
C LEU A 244 3.28 17.37 -14.70
N ALA A 245 4.42 17.24 -15.39
CA ALA A 245 4.94 15.95 -15.83
C ALA A 245 5.23 15.00 -14.66
N ALA A 246 5.91 15.48 -13.62
CA ALA A 246 6.19 14.68 -12.42
C ALA A 246 4.91 14.26 -11.68
N LEU A 247 3.90 15.14 -11.63
CA LEU A 247 2.60 14.82 -11.05
C LEU A 247 1.85 13.78 -11.90
N ALA A 248 1.87 13.90 -13.23
CA ALA A 248 1.30 12.91 -14.13
C ALA A 248 1.97 11.54 -13.99
N ASP A 249 3.30 11.51 -13.85
CA ASP A 249 4.05 10.28 -13.60
C ASP A 249 3.66 9.64 -12.26
N ALA A 250 3.53 10.43 -11.20
CA ALA A 250 3.04 9.96 -9.91
C ALA A 250 1.62 9.38 -10.01
N VAL A 251 0.73 10.00 -10.80
CA VAL A 251 -0.62 9.46 -11.06
C VAL A 251 -0.55 8.13 -11.79
N ARG A 252 0.34 7.99 -12.78
CA ARG A 252 0.51 6.72 -13.51
C ARG A 252 0.99 5.61 -12.58
N GLU A 253 2.00 5.91 -11.73
CA GLU A 253 2.48 4.98 -10.72
C GLU A 253 1.36 4.59 -9.75
N TRP A 254 0.57 5.55 -9.28
CA TRP A 254 -0.55 5.30 -8.38
C TRP A 254 -1.69 4.49 -9.02
N HIS A 255 -2.04 4.73 -10.29
CA HIS A 255 -2.99 3.89 -11.02
C HIS A 255 -2.50 2.44 -11.13
N ALA A 256 -1.20 2.23 -11.34
CA ALA A 256 -0.61 0.91 -11.30
C ALA A 256 -0.77 0.29 -9.89
N GLU A 257 -0.55 1.05 -8.82
CA GLU A 257 -0.79 0.56 -7.45
C GLU A 257 -2.28 0.20 -7.19
N ILE A 258 -3.24 1.00 -7.67
CA ILE A 258 -4.67 0.69 -7.56
C ILE A 258 -5.03 -0.59 -8.30
N ALA A 259 -4.54 -0.74 -9.54
CA ALA A 259 -4.80 -1.94 -10.34
C ALA A 259 -4.21 -3.18 -9.66
N GLU A 260 -3.01 -3.06 -9.09
CA GLU A 260 -2.40 -4.11 -8.29
C GLU A 260 -3.23 -4.45 -7.04
N MET A 261 -3.70 -3.45 -6.28
CA MET A 261 -4.51 -3.65 -5.08
C MET A 261 -5.87 -4.28 -5.39
N SER A 262 -6.54 -3.79 -6.42
CA SER A 262 -7.83 -4.32 -6.88
C SER A 262 -7.68 -5.76 -7.38
N GLY A 263 -6.57 -6.07 -8.03
CA GLY A 263 -6.27 -7.42 -8.49
C GLY A 263 -6.09 -8.39 -7.34
N ALA A 264 -5.35 -7.98 -6.30
CA ALA A 264 -5.16 -8.76 -5.07
C ALA A 264 -6.50 -9.04 -4.35
N MET A 265 -7.41 -8.06 -4.30
CA MET A 265 -8.72 -8.24 -3.64
C MET A 265 -9.70 -9.13 -4.43
N THR A 266 -9.56 -9.21 -5.75
CA THR A 266 -10.50 -9.94 -6.62
C THR A 266 -9.96 -11.28 -7.12
N GLY A 267 -8.68 -11.59 -6.87
CA GLY A 267 -7.98 -12.74 -7.44
C GLY A 267 -7.88 -12.67 -8.97
N GLN A 268 -7.96 -11.47 -9.55
CA GLN A 268 -7.86 -11.24 -10.98
C GLN A 268 -6.62 -10.40 -11.27
N HIS A 269 -5.77 -10.86 -12.18
CA HIS A 269 -4.68 -10.03 -12.68
C HIS A 269 -5.25 -9.00 -13.67
N PHE A 270 -5.24 -7.74 -13.28
CA PHE A 270 -5.49 -6.63 -14.20
C PHE A 270 -4.23 -6.40 -15.03
N GLY A 271 -4.26 -6.85 -16.29
CA GLY A 271 -3.14 -6.65 -17.21
C GLY A 271 -2.97 -5.18 -17.64
N GLU A 272 -1.92 -4.90 -18.41
CA GLU A 272 -1.59 -3.56 -18.94
C GLU A 272 -2.82 -2.83 -19.50
N GLU A 273 -3.71 -3.53 -20.22
CA GLU A 273 -4.93 -2.95 -20.81
C GLU A 273 -5.88 -2.29 -19.78
N THR A 274 -5.91 -2.75 -18.53
CA THR A 274 -6.72 -2.13 -17.47
C THR A 274 -6.06 -0.88 -16.92
N VAL A 275 -4.73 -0.89 -16.74
CA VAL A 275 -3.96 0.27 -16.28
C VAL A 275 -4.00 1.37 -17.34
N GLU A 276 -3.87 1.01 -18.62
CA GLU A 276 -4.06 1.92 -19.76
C GLU A 276 -5.47 2.54 -19.76
N ALA A 277 -6.51 1.74 -19.48
CA ALA A 277 -7.87 2.26 -19.37
C ALA A 277 -8.04 3.27 -18.21
N MET A 278 -7.22 3.16 -17.17
CA MET A 278 -7.20 4.11 -16.05
C MET A 278 -6.52 5.43 -16.42
N HIS A 279 -5.57 5.43 -17.37
CA HIS A 279 -4.89 6.65 -17.82
C HIS A 279 -5.75 7.54 -18.73
N VAL A 280 -6.82 7.01 -19.33
CA VAL A 280 -7.64 7.74 -20.32
C VAL A 280 -8.06 9.14 -19.85
N GLU A 281 -8.47 9.31 -18.60
CA GLU A 281 -8.86 10.64 -18.09
C GLU A 281 -7.67 11.56 -17.84
N LEU A 282 -6.56 11.04 -17.30
CA LEU A 282 -5.31 11.78 -17.15
C LEU A 282 -4.86 12.30 -18.52
N GLU A 283 -4.81 11.43 -19.53
CA GLU A 283 -4.38 11.76 -20.87
C GLU A 283 -5.31 12.79 -21.53
N ALA A 284 -6.62 12.58 -21.44
CA ALA A 284 -7.61 13.50 -21.98
C ALA A 284 -7.54 14.90 -21.33
N GLU A 285 -7.24 14.96 -20.02
CA GLU A 285 -7.05 16.23 -19.32
C GLU A 285 -5.76 16.93 -19.72
N LEU A 286 -4.65 16.20 -19.83
CA LEU A 286 -3.39 16.76 -20.33
C LEU A 286 -3.56 17.31 -21.75
N GLU A 287 -4.24 16.58 -22.64
CA GLU A 287 -4.58 17.07 -23.98
C GLU A 287 -5.46 18.32 -23.95
N ARG A 288 -6.54 18.31 -23.15
CA ARG A 288 -7.47 19.45 -23.00
C ARG A 288 -6.74 20.72 -22.57
N LYS A 289 -5.72 20.58 -21.72
CA LYS A 289 -4.90 21.66 -21.18
C LYS A 289 -3.75 22.08 -22.10
N GLY A 290 -3.51 21.36 -23.20
CA GLY A 290 -2.47 21.68 -24.18
C GLY A 290 -1.12 21.01 -23.90
N TYR A 291 -1.07 20.01 -23.01
CA TYR A 291 0.12 19.24 -22.63
C TYR A 291 0.13 17.83 -23.23
N GLY A 292 -0.51 17.62 -24.38
CA GLY A 292 -0.55 16.31 -25.04
C GLY A 292 0.82 15.77 -25.48
N HIS A 293 1.89 16.56 -25.38
CA HIS A 293 3.27 16.08 -25.58
C HIS A 293 3.88 15.40 -24.35
N LEU A 294 3.19 15.43 -23.20
CA LEU A 294 3.56 14.74 -21.96
C LEU A 294 2.95 13.34 -21.84
N LEU A 295 2.22 12.89 -22.87
CA LEU A 295 1.63 11.55 -22.96
C LEU A 295 2.71 10.47 -23.09
#